data_AF-A0A136MQS2-F1
#
_entry.id   AF-A0A136MQS2-F1
#
_cell.length_a   1.000
_cell.length_b   1.000
_cell.length_c   1.000
_cell.angle_alpha   90.00
_cell.angle_beta   90.00
_cell.angle_gamma   90.00
#
_symmetry.space_group_name_H-M   'P 1'
#
loop_
_entity.id
_entity.type
_entity.pdbx_description
1 polymer ?
#
loop_
_entity_poly.entity_id
_entity_poly.type
_entity_poly.pdbx_seq_one_letter_code
_entity_poly.pdbx_strand_id
1 'polypeptide(L)'
;MAEREHALFTINQQCTIVPGEGMDSQIGSVVCGDQNFTYDYGMYSYQGPLTEEEKFANLFKGKYYADFFSIIHIDKKLFRLYIDSVQVIHAGALKSKPSTMIARCTNCNKEALLRFRKRDYIFPYVAAEDEDNKQYVIYTDTIGDYRRKIYISHMEGQSGLFMEPVVRSVRSQKLALYTDHTVDTTEIKKILQSVRLIKNKHDKHE
;
A
#
# COMPACT_ATOMS: atom_id res chain seq x y z
N MET A 1 1.55 -39.07 9.44
CA MET A 1 0.71 -38.45 8.39
C MET A 1 1.29 -37.06 8.18
N ALA A 2 2.02 -36.84 7.09
CA ALA A 2 2.66 -35.55 6.83
C ALA A 2 1.59 -34.55 6.38
N GLU A 3 1.36 -33.51 7.17
CA GLU A 3 0.62 -32.33 6.72
C GLU A 3 1.32 -31.79 5.48
N ARG A 4 0.59 -31.76 4.36
CA ARG A 4 1.04 -31.02 3.18
C ARG A 4 1.01 -29.55 3.57
N GLU A 5 2.17 -28.96 3.84
CA GLU A 5 2.33 -27.51 3.88
C GLU A 5 1.75 -26.94 2.57
N HIS A 6 0.60 -26.28 2.69
CA HIS A 6 0.01 -25.58 1.58
C HIS A 6 0.85 -24.32 1.35
N ALA A 7 1.65 -24.32 0.28
CA ALA A 7 2.37 -23.12 -0.14
C ALA A 7 1.40 -21.93 -0.23
N LEU A 8 1.75 -20.82 0.43
CA LEU A 8 0.92 -19.61 0.51
C LEU A 8 0.93 -18.80 -0.80
N PHE A 9 2.06 -18.83 -1.48
CA PHE A 9 2.31 -18.09 -2.71
C PHE A 9 3.25 -18.85 -3.63
N THR A 10 3.27 -18.45 -4.89
CA THR A 10 4.21 -18.94 -5.91
C THR A 10 5.06 -17.80 -6.44
N ILE A 11 6.28 -18.13 -6.86
CA ILE A 11 7.20 -17.25 -7.57
C ILE A 11 7.49 -17.92 -8.92
N ASN A 12 7.48 -17.17 -10.02
CA ASN A 12 7.66 -17.74 -11.37
C ASN A 12 9.15 -17.95 -11.71
N GLN A 13 9.90 -18.56 -10.79
CA GLN A 13 11.27 -19.00 -10.96
C GLN A 13 11.62 -20.03 -9.88
N GLN A 14 12.79 -20.65 -9.99
CA GLN A 14 13.26 -21.60 -8.99
C GLN A 14 13.65 -20.87 -7.70
N CYS A 15 12.78 -20.95 -6.69
CA CYS A 15 13.06 -20.46 -5.34
C CYS A 15 12.69 -21.52 -4.31
N THR A 16 13.45 -21.56 -3.22
CA THR A 16 13.16 -22.39 -2.06
C THR A 16 12.43 -21.54 -1.04
N ILE A 17 11.22 -21.94 -0.66
CA ILE A 17 10.46 -21.32 0.42
C ILE A 17 10.71 -22.14 1.68
N VAL A 18 11.27 -21.51 2.71
CA VAL A 18 11.53 -22.13 4.01
C VAL A 18 10.55 -21.53 5.01
N PRO A 19 9.52 -22.28 5.42
CA PRO A 19 8.60 -21.82 6.44
C PRO A 19 9.27 -21.76 7.81
N GLY A 20 8.85 -20.78 8.60
CA GLY A 20 9.17 -20.63 10.00
C GLY A 20 7.89 -20.48 10.83
N GLU A 21 8.03 -20.48 12.15
CA GLU A 21 6.91 -20.31 13.07
C GLU A 21 6.86 -18.87 13.59
N GLY A 22 5.70 -18.21 13.43
CA GLY A 22 5.36 -16.93 14.05
C GLY A 22 4.18 -17.09 15.00
N MET A 23 4.04 -16.19 15.97
CA MET A 23 2.94 -16.26 16.97
C MET A 23 1.55 -16.18 16.31
N ASP A 24 1.35 -15.21 15.42
CA ASP A 24 0.05 -14.90 14.80
C ASP A 24 0.11 -14.83 13.25
N SER A 25 1.28 -15.09 12.68
CA SER A 25 1.57 -15.01 11.24
C SER A 25 2.35 -16.23 10.77
N GLN A 26 2.19 -16.59 9.50
CA GLN A 26 3.13 -17.50 8.83
C GLN A 26 4.30 -16.67 8.32
N ILE A 27 5.46 -16.84 8.93
CA ILE A 27 6.69 -16.13 8.57
C ILE A 27 7.70 -17.12 8.01
N GLY A 28 8.71 -16.64 7.30
CA GLY A 28 9.80 -17.49 6.85
C GLY A 28 10.72 -16.77 5.88
N SER A 29 11.50 -17.56 5.14
CA SER A 29 12.42 -17.04 4.13
C SER A 29 12.17 -17.62 2.76
N VAL A 30 12.60 -16.88 1.75
CA VAL A 30 12.60 -17.31 0.35
C VAL A 30 13.99 -17.09 -0.20
N VAL A 31 14.58 -18.15 -0.75
CA VAL A 31 15.90 -18.11 -1.39
C VAL A 31 15.73 -18.29 -2.89
N CYS A 32 16.16 -17.31 -3.66
CA CYS A 32 16.02 -17.23 -5.11
C CYS A 32 17.40 -16.95 -5.73
N GLY A 33 18.19 -17.98 -5.99
CA GLY A 33 19.60 -17.79 -6.38
C GLY A 33 20.39 -17.13 -5.25
N ASP A 34 21.01 -15.99 -5.53
CA ASP A 34 21.76 -15.19 -4.55
C ASP A 34 20.87 -14.21 -3.76
N GLN A 35 19.57 -14.14 -4.09
CA GLN A 35 18.62 -13.23 -3.43
C GLN A 35 17.92 -13.95 -2.27
N ASN A 36 18.03 -13.35 -1.08
CA ASN A 36 17.33 -13.80 0.11
C ASN A 36 16.23 -12.81 0.48
N PHE A 37 15.03 -13.33 0.73
CA PHE A 37 13.89 -12.56 1.19
C PHE A 37 13.36 -13.13 2.50
N THR A 38 12.77 -12.26 3.31
CA THR A 38 11.91 -12.61 4.44
C THR A 38 10.46 -12.40 4.02
N TYR A 39 9.57 -13.32 4.39
CA TYR A 39 8.14 -13.14 4.21
C TYR A 39 7.40 -13.15 5.55
N ASP A 40 6.30 -12.41 5.58
CA ASP A 40 5.32 -12.39 6.65
C ASP A 40 3.93 -12.43 6.00
N TYR A 41 3.16 -13.46 6.31
CA TYR A 41 1.77 -13.61 5.92
C TYR A 41 0.86 -13.54 7.15
N GLY A 42 0.20 -12.40 7.29
CA GLY A 42 -0.48 -12.00 8.52
C GLY A 42 -1.45 -10.83 8.32
N MET A 43 -2.33 -10.60 9.28
CA MET A 43 -3.25 -9.44 9.29
C MET A 43 -2.49 -8.10 9.44
N TYR A 44 -1.32 -8.14 10.09
CA TYR A 44 -0.51 -6.98 10.44
C TYR A 44 0.81 -6.91 9.66
N SER A 45 0.94 -7.67 8.57
CA SER A 45 2.18 -7.72 7.82
C SER A 45 2.63 -6.35 7.33
N TYR A 46 3.95 -6.13 7.37
CA TYR A 46 4.55 -4.84 7.08
C TYR A 46 4.31 -4.39 5.64
N GLN A 47 3.71 -3.22 5.47
CA GLN A 47 3.32 -2.72 4.14
C GLN A 47 4.42 -1.99 3.37
N GLY A 48 5.62 -1.84 3.96
CA GLY A 48 6.67 -1.01 3.38
C GLY A 48 6.37 0.49 3.44
N PRO A 49 7.13 1.31 2.69
CA PRO A 49 6.92 2.76 2.61
C PRO A 49 5.53 3.09 2.06
N LEU A 50 4.92 4.16 2.58
CA LEU A 50 3.61 4.63 2.15
C LEU A 50 3.72 5.43 0.84
N THR A 51 2.80 5.25 -0.10
CA THR A 51 2.71 6.18 -1.24
C THR A 51 2.24 7.57 -0.79
N GLU A 52 2.39 8.58 -1.65
CA GLU A 52 1.87 9.92 -1.36
C GLU A 52 0.35 9.90 -1.13
N GLU A 53 -0.39 9.09 -1.90
CA GLU A 53 -1.82 8.87 -1.72
C GLU A 53 -2.15 8.23 -0.38
N GLU A 54 -1.37 7.25 0.08
CA GLU A 54 -1.56 6.59 1.37
C GLU A 54 -1.27 7.54 2.53
N LYS A 55 -0.19 8.35 2.42
CA LYS A 55 0.14 9.40 3.39
C LYS A 55 -0.98 10.42 3.48
N PHE A 56 -1.45 10.91 2.33
CA PHE A 56 -2.56 11.86 2.30
C PHE A 56 -3.85 11.23 2.84
N ALA A 57 -4.17 9.97 2.52
CA ALA A 57 -5.36 9.30 3.04
C ALA A 57 -5.35 9.26 4.58
N ASN A 58 -4.19 8.97 5.19
CA ASN A 58 -4.02 9.00 6.64
C ASN A 58 -4.19 10.42 7.20
N LEU A 59 -3.56 11.43 6.58
CA LEU A 59 -3.71 12.83 6.97
C LEU A 59 -5.14 13.33 6.81
N PHE A 60 -5.83 12.91 5.76
CA PHE A 60 -7.22 13.25 5.50
C PHE A 60 -8.11 12.75 6.64
N LYS A 61 -7.96 11.47 6.99
CA LYS A 61 -8.72 10.85 8.08
C LYS A 61 -8.40 11.46 9.44
N GLY A 62 -7.13 11.74 9.71
CA GLY A 62 -6.69 12.28 11.00
C GLY A 62 -6.98 13.78 11.19
N LYS A 63 -7.00 14.55 10.10
CA LYS A 63 -6.97 16.02 10.18
C LYS A 63 -7.92 16.72 9.20
N TYR A 64 -7.87 16.39 7.91
CA TYR A 64 -8.49 17.24 6.88
C TYR A 64 -9.95 16.92 6.53
N TYR A 65 -10.50 15.79 6.97
CA TYR A 65 -11.85 15.37 6.57
C TYR A 65 -12.93 16.40 6.95
N ALA A 66 -12.82 16.99 8.14
CA ALA A 66 -13.79 17.96 8.65
C ALA A 66 -13.78 19.26 7.82
N ASP A 67 -12.59 19.74 7.45
CA ASP A 67 -12.43 20.92 6.61
C ASP A 67 -12.97 20.66 5.20
N PHE A 68 -12.58 19.53 4.59
CA PHE A 68 -13.09 19.11 3.29
C PHE A 68 -14.61 19.11 3.24
N PHE A 69 -15.27 18.40 4.17
CA PHE A 69 -16.71 18.29 4.19
C PHE A 69 -17.42 19.62 4.50
N SER A 70 -16.80 20.48 5.31
CA SER A 70 -17.33 21.83 5.57
C SER A 70 -17.30 22.70 4.30
N ILE A 71 -16.20 22.65 3.54
CA ILE A 71 -16.04 23.39 2.27
C ILE A 71 -17.09 22.94 1.25
N ILE A 72 -17.38 21.65 1.16
CA ILE A 72 -18.40 21.12 0.23
C ILE A 72 -19.81 21.05 0.82
N HIS A 73 -20.05 21.72 1.95
CA HIS A 73 -21.35 21.91 2.60
C HIS A 73 -22.09 20.61 2.98
N ILE A 74 -21.36 19.62 3.47
CA ILE A 74 -21.95 18.43 4.10
C ILE A 74 -22.32 18.76 5.55
N ASP A 75 -23.39 18.14 6.08
CA ASP A 75 -23.75 18.27 7.50
C ASP A 75 -22.67 17.63 8.38
N LYS A 76 -22.21 18.36 9.41
CA LYS A 76 -21.21 17.89 10.39
C LYS A 76 -21.56 16.53 11.01
N LYS A 77 -22.84 16.25 11.21
CA LYS A 77 -23.33 14.96 11.73
C LYS A 77 -23.01 13.77 10.81
N LEU A 78 -22.81 14.04 9.52
CA LEU A 78 -22.53 13.03 8.49
C LEU A 78 -21.03 12.86 8.18
N PHE A 79 -20.15 13.71 8.74
CA PHE A 79 -18.71 13.67 8.39
C PHE A 79 -18.08 12.31 8.65
N ARG A 80 -18.34 11.73 9.84
CA ARG A 80 -17.83 10.40 10.20
C ARG A 80 -18.41 9.29 9.34
N LEU A 81 -19.65 9.42 8.86
CA LEU A 81 -20.28 8.44 7.99
C LEU A 81 -19.69 8.43 6.59
N TYR A 82 -19.17 9.58 6.12
CA TYR A 82 -18.66 9.71 4.76
C TYR A 82 -17.14 9.69 4.62
N ILE A 83 -16.40 9.68 5.74
CA ILE A 83 -14.94 9.74 5.72
C ILE A 83 -14.30 8.65 4.83
N ASP A 84 -14.82 7.42 4.89
CA ASP A 84 -14.34 6.29 4.09
C ASP A 84 -14.91 6.26 2.66
N SER A 85 -15.88 7.14 2.34
CA SER A 85 -16.43 7.29 1.00
C SER A 85 -15.63 8.24 0.10
N VAL A 86 -14.62 8.92 0.65
CA VAL A 86 -13.73 9.81 -0.10
C VAL A 86 -12.59 8.99 -0.68
N GLN A 87 -12.48 8.97 -2.00
CA GLN A 87 -11.40 8.28 -2.71
C GLN A 87 -10.26 9.26 -2.97
N VAL A 88 -9.03 8.89 -2.58
CA VAL A 88 -7.82 9.61 -2.98
C VAL A 88 -7.40 9.08 -4.34
N ILE A 89 -7.52 9.90 -5.38
CA ILE A 89 -7.16 9.54 -6.75
C ILE A 89 -5.67 9.78 -7.00
N HIS A 90 -5.15 10.89 -6.49
CA HIS A 90 -3.74 11.27 -6.60
C HIS A 90 -3.37 12.21 -5.46
N ALA A 91 -2.12 12.19 -5.02
CA ALA A 91 -1.56 13.19 -4.12
C ALA A 91 -0.11 13.49 -4.50
N GLY A 92 0.30 14.77 -4.38
CA GLY A 92 1.66 15.16 -4.71
C GLY A 92 1.92 16.64 -4.57
N ALA A 93 2.98 17.12 -5.24
CA ALA A 93 3.35 18.52 -5.25
C ALA A 93 2.21 19.41 -5.78
N LEU A 94 2.07 20.60 -5.19
CA LEU A 94 1.11 21.60 -5.63
C LEU A 94 1.43 22.05 -7.08
N LYS A 95 0.48 21.86 -7.99
CA LYS A 95 0.64 22.17 -9.43
C LYS A 95 -0.57 22.90 -10.01
N SER A 96 -1.74 22.71 -9.39
CA SER A 96 -2.99 23.30 -9.82
C SER A 96 -3.01 24.81 -9.58
N LYS A 97 -3.81 25.53 -10.37
CA LYS A 97 -4.04 26.95 -10.16
C LYS A 97 -4.97 27.16 -8.97
N PRO A 98 -4.83 28.25 -8.19
CA PRO A 98 -5.73 28.51 -7.05
C PRO A 98 -7.22 28.55 -7.40
N SER A 99 -7.58 28.86 -8.65
CA SER A 99 -8.97 28.90 -9.13
C SER A 99 -9.60 27.52 -9.37
N THR A 100 -8.81 26.46 -9.48
CA THR A 100 -9.30 25.09 -9.69
C THR A 100 -9.39 24.28 -8.39
N MET A 101 -8.83 24.81 -7.30
CA MET A 101 -8.86 24.20 -5.98
C MET A 101 -10.20 24.47 -5.28
N ILE A 102 -10.59 23.57 -4.38
CA ILE A 102 -11.84 23.74 -3.62
C ILE A 102 -11.77 24.87 -2.60
N ALA A 103 -10.57 25.26 -2.21
CA ALA A 103 -10.29 26.35 -1.29
C ALA A 103 -8.94 26.97 -1.62
N ARG A 104 -8.80 28.27 -1.32
CA ARG A 104 -7.49 28.92 -1.38
C ARG A 104 -6.67 28.53 -0.16
N CYS A 105 -5.39 28.27 -0.37
CA CYS A 105 -4.44 28.02 0.70
C CYS A 105 -3.13 28.75 0.42
N THR A 106 -2.70 29.60 1.36
CA THR A 106 -1.49 30.43 1.21
C THR A 106 -0.20 29.67 1.52
N ASN A 107 -0.26 28.69 2.43
CA ASN A 107 0.91 27.99 2.94
C ASN A 107 0.98 26.51 2.52
N CYS A 108 0.11 26.09 1.59
CA CYS A 108 0.08 24.71 1.12
C CYS A 108 1.24 24.44 0.17
N ASN A 109 1.84 23.27 0.31
CA ASN A 109 2.94 22.80 -0.53
C ASN A 109 2.57 21.54 -1.34
N LYS A 110 1.40 20.93 -1.06
CA LYS A 110 0.89 19.75 -1.76
C LYS A 110 -0.59 19.89 -2.13
N GLU A 111 -1.03 19.07 -3.09
CA GLU A 111 -2.43 18.90 -3.45
C GLU A 111 -2.81 17.44 -3.58
N ALA A 112 -4.09 17.15 -3.33
CA ALA A 112 -4.69 15.85 -3.54
C ALA A 112 -5.92 15.98 -4.42
N LEU A 113 -6.05 15.08 -5.39
CA LEU A 113 -7.28 14.89 -6.17
C LEU A 113 -8.17 13.90 -5.42
N LEU A 114 -9.30 14.38 -4.93
CA LEU A 114 -10.27 13.59 -4.19
C LEU A 114 -11.53 13.37 -5.00
N ARG A 115 -12.08 12.16 -4.95
CA ARG A 115 -13.38 11.83 -5.52
C ARG A 115 -14.38 11.52 -4.43
N PHE A 116 -15.49 12.26 -4.42
CA PHE A 116 -16.61 12.04 -3.51
C PHE A 116 -17.92 12.21 -4.27
N ARG A 117 -18.83 11.24 -4.14
CA ARG A 117 -20.13 11.23 -4.85
C ARG A 117 -20.01 11.52 -6.36
N LYS A 118 -19.02 10.89 -7.02
CA LYS A 118 -18.70 11.05 -8.45
C LYS A 118 -18.25 12.46 -8.87
N ARG A 119 -17.84 13.29 -7.92
CA ARG A 119 -17.26 14.62 -8.18
C ARG A 119 -15.80 14.65 -7.73
N ASP A 120 -14.99 15.34 -8.50
CA ASP A 120 -13.56 15.48 -8.27
C ASP A 120 -13.27 16.85 -7.65
N TYR A 121 -12.38 16.85 -6.66
CA TYR A 121 -12.06 17.98 -5.82
C TYR A 121 -10.55 18.07 -5.67
N ILE A 122 -9.96 19.19 -6.05
CA ILE A 122 -8.53 19.45 -5.81
C ILE A 122 -8.39 20.09 -4.43
N PHE A 123 -7.89 19.32 -3.48
CA PHE A 123 -7.71 19.71 -2.09
C PHE A 123 -6.26 20.11 -1.82
N PRO A 124 -5.96 21.40 -1.59
CA PRO A 124 -4.62 21.81 -1.18
C PRO A 124 -4.39 21.49 0.30
N TYR A 125 -3.18 21.04 0.64
CA TYR A 125 -2.82 20.74 2.01
C TYR A 125 -1.34 21.06 2.32
N VAL A 126 -1.04 21.06 3.61
CA VAL A 126 0.32 21.22 4.14
C VAL A 126 0.80 19.85 4.59
N ALA A 127 1.93 19.41 4.08
CA ALA A 127 2.62 18.23 4.58
C ALA A 127 4.09 18.53 4.80
N ALA A 128 4.69 17.87 5.80
CA ALA A 128 6.13 17.89 5.95
C ALA A 128 6.79 17.30 4.70
N GLU A 129 8.01 17.77 4.40
CA GLU A 129 8.85 17.04 3.47
C GLU A 129 9.16 15.66 4.05
N ASP A 130 9.08 14.66 3.19
CA ASP A 130 9.26 13.27 3.56
C ASP A 130 10.43 12.74 2.71
N GLU A 131 11.61 12.79 3.30
CA GLU A 131 12.84 12.33 2.65
C GLU A 131 12.86 10.82 2.50
N ASP A 132 12.22 10.09 3.42
CA ASP A 132 12.17 8.63 3.44
C ASP A 132 11.48 8.04 2.21
N ASN A 133 10.49 8.73 1.62
CA ASN A 133 9.89 8.26 0.36
C ASN A 133 10.74 8.51 -0.87
N LYS A 134 11.60 9.54 -0.84
CA LYS A 134 12.41 9.92 -2.00
C LYS A 134 13.40 8.82 -2.38
N GLN A 135 13.71 7.90 -1.45
CA GLN A 135 14.63 6.77 -1.65
C GLN A 135 14.01 5.53 -2.32
N TYR A 136 12.70 5.55 -2.58
CA TYR A 136 11.99 4.40 -3.14
C TYR A 136 11.39 4.69 -4.51
N VAL A 137 11.49 3.71 -5.40
CA VAL A 137 10.61 3.62 -6.57
C VAL A 137 9.50 2.64 -6.23
N ILE A 138 8.26 3.16 -6.16
CA ILE A 138 7.08 2.37 -5.80
C ILE A 138 6.22 2.12 -7.05
N TYR A 139 5.85 0.86 -7.25
CA TYR A 139 4.93 0.41 -8.27
C TYR A 139 3.70 -0.19 -7.61
N THR A 140 2.51 0.14 -8.10
CA THR A 140 1.26 -0.45 -7.63
C THR A 140 0.48 -1.01 -8.80
N ASP A 141 0.03 -2.25 -8.67
CA ASP A 141 -0.87 -2.89 -9.62
C ASP A 141 -1.93 -3.75 -8.90
N THR A 142 -2.81 -4.36 -9.69
CA THR A 142 -3.80 -5.32 -9.19
C THR A 142 -3.59 -6.65 -9.89
N ILE A 143 -3.59 -7.72 -9.11
CA ILE A 143 -3.42 -9.08 -9.62
C ILE A 143 -4.42 -10.04 -9.00
N GLY A 144 -5.34 -10.54 -9.83
CA GLY A 144 -6.52 -11.22 -9.32
C GLY A 144 -7.30 -10.30 -8.39
N ASP A 145 -7.57 -10.78 -7.18
CA ASP A 145 -8.33 -10.04 -6.15
C ASP A 145 -7.43 -9.30 -5.16
N TYR A 146 -6.14 -9.13 -5.49
CA TYR A 146 -5.14 -8.51 -4.62
C TYR A 146 -4.57 -7.24 -5.22
N ARG A 147 -4.48 -6.19 -4.41
CA ARG A 147 -3.64 -5.02 -4.68
C ARG A 147 -2.21 -5.39 -4.31
N ARG A 148 -1.26 -5.12 -5.21
CA ARG A 148 0.15 -5.34 -4.95
C ARG A 148 0.91 -4.03 -5.06
N LYS A 149 1.75 -3.78 -4.05
CA LYS A 149 2.69 -2.67 -3.98
C LYS A 149 4.10 -3.27 -3.99
N ILE A 150 4.94 -2.86 -4.92
CA ILE A 150 6.36 -3.22 -5.00
C ILE A 150 7.15 -1.94 -4.74
N TYR A 151 8.06 -1.97 -3.78
CA TYR A 151 8.94 -0.86 -3.45
C TYR A 151 10.38 -1.30 -3.63
N ILE A 152 11.14 -0.54 -4.41
CA ILE A 152 12.57 -0.79 -4.66
C ILE A 152 13.34 0.39 -4.10
N SER A 153 14.20 0.13 -3.12
CA SER A 153 15.15 1.11 -2.62
C SER A 153 16.23 1.35 -3.67
N HIS A 154 16.60 2.60 -3.90
CA HIS A 154 17.82 2.96 -4.63
C HIS A 154 18.94 3.50 -3.72
N MET A 155 18.74 3.40 -2.41
CA MET A 155 19.76 3.57 -1.36
C MET A 155 19.91 2.25 -0.58
N GLU A 156 20.67 2.22 0.52
CA GLU A 156 20.87 1.04 1.41
C GLU A 156 19.61 0.62 2.22
N GLY A 157 18.41 0.86 1.67
CA GLY A 157 17.12 0.52 2.25
C GLY A 157 16.52 -0.81 1.75
N GLN A 158 15.50 -1.26 2.47
CA GLN A 158 14.80 -2.51 2.18
C GLN A 158 13.99 -2.43 0.88
N SER A 159 14.10 -3.45 0.02
CA SER A 159 13.23 -3.60 -1.15
C SER A 159 12.24 -4.74 -0.93
N GLY A 160 11.03 -4.63 -1.46
CA GLY A 160 10.03 -5.66 -1.21
C GLY A 160 8.71 -5.46 -1.93
N LEU A 161 7.78 -6.34 -1.59
CA LEU A 161 6.42 -6.29 -2.02
C LEU A 161 5.47 -6.42 -0.83
N PHE A 162 4.29 -5.84 -1.01
CA PHE A 162 3.17 -5.99 -0.13
C PHE A 162 1.93 -6.32 -0.96
N MET A 163 1.19 -7.35 -0.56
CA MET A 163 -0.10 -7.71 -1.16
C MET A 163 -1.19 -7.71 -0.12
N GLU A 164 -2.33 -7.13 -0.49
CA GLU A 164 -3.55 -7.17 0.32
C GLU A 164 -4.76 -7.37 -0.59
N PRO A 165 -5.87 -7.94 -0.06
CA PRO A 165 -7.11 -8.04 -0.82
C PRO A 165 -7.65 -6.68 -1.25
N VAL A 166 -8.18 -6.59 -2.48
CA VAL A 166 -8.88 -5.40 -2.98
C VAL A 166 -10.14 -5.14 -2.16
N VAL A 167 -10.88 -6.19 -1.82
CA VAL A 167 -12.01 -6.13 -0.88
C VAL A 167 -11.47 -6.36 0.52
N ARG A 168 -11.26 -5.27 1.26
CA ARG A 168 -10.69 -5.30 2.60
C ARG A 168 -11.71 -5.79 3.63
N SER A 169 -11.40 -6.92 4.26
CA SER A 169 -11.95 -7.28 5.58
C SER A 169 -10.91 -6.94 6.66
N VAL A 170 -11.36 -6.60 7.86
CA VAL A 170 -10.47 -6.37 9.00
C VAL A 170 -9.58 -7.60 9.25
N ARG A 171 -10.09 -8.80 8.97
CA ARG A 171 -9.38 -10.08 9.18
C ARG A 171 -8.62 -10.56 7.95
N SER A 172 -8.53 -9.77 6.89
CA SER A 172 -7.84 -10.16 5.67
C SER A 172 -6.35 -10.35 5.91
N GLN A 173 -5.85 -11.53 5.59
CA GLN A 173 -4.42 -11.83 5.57
C GLN A 173 -3.73 -11.03 4.46
N LYS A 174 -2.51 -10.58 4.74
CA LYS A 174 -1.66 -9.79 3.83
C LYS A 174 -0.33 -10.48 3.70
N LEU A 175 0.34 -10.29 2.57
CA LEU A 175 1.69 -10.81 2.35
C LEU A 175 2.66 -9.63 2.29
N ALA A 176 3.68 -9.65 3.14
CA ALA A 176 4.90 -8.90 2.95
C ALA A 176 6.01 -9.86 2.51
N LEU A 177 6.80 -9.46 1.52
CA LEU A 177 8.02 -10.18 1.11
C LEU A 177 9.09 -9.14 0.84
N TYR A 178 10.19 -9.16 1.58
CA TYR A 178 11.18 -8.10 1.53
C TYR A 178 12.60 -8.61 1.70
N THR A 179 13.56 -7.82 1.25
CA THR A 179 14.99 -8.08 1.36
C THR A 179 15.71 -6.79 1.77
N ASP A 180 16.66 -6.93 2.69
CA ASP A 180 17.56 -5.86 3.08
C ASP A 180 18.79 -5.80 2.15
N HIS A 181 18.91 -6.73 1.20
CA HIS A 181 19.98 -6.78 0.23
C HIS A 181 19.52 -6.28 -1.14
N THR A 182 20.18 -5.24 -1.65
CA THR A 182 19.90 -4.67 -2.97
C THR A 182 21.08 -4.84 -3.91
N VAL A 183 21.41 -6.09 -4.25
CA VAL A 183 22.55 -6.39 -5.13
C VAL A 183 22.18 -6.19 -6.60
N ASP A 184 20.97 -6.62 -7.01
CA ASP A 184 20.42 -6.38 -8.35
C ASP A 184 18.94 -5.97 -8.27
N THR A 185 18.68 -4.67 -8.39
CA THR A 185 17.32 -4.12 -8.33
C THR A 185 16.43 -4.56 -9.49
N THR A 186 17.01 -4.91 -10.64
CA THR A 186 16.28 -5.40 -11.81
C THR A 186 15.82 -6.84 -11.58
N GLU A 187 16.71 -7.68 -11.06
CA GLU A 187 16.38 -9.05 -10.68
C GLU A 187 15.35 -9.08 -9.54
N ILE A 188 15.58 -8.33 -8.46
CA ILE A 188 14.64 -8.21 -7.33
C ILE A 188 13.26 -7.81 -7.84
N LYS A 189 13.17 -6.78 -8.69
CA LYS A 189 11.89 -6.36 -9.28
C LYS A 189 11.22 -7.48 -10.07
N LYS A 190 11.95 -8.24 -10.89
CA LYS A 190 11.39 -9.38 -11.65
C LYS A 190 10.84 -10.46 -10.71
N ILE A 191 11.58 -10.79 -9.65
CA ILE A 191 11.15 -11.76 -8.63
C ILE A 191 9.83 -11.31 -8.01
N LEU A 192 9.80 -10.09 -7.46
CA LEU A 192 8.64 -9.52 -6.77
C LEU A 192 7.41 -9.38 -7.72
N GLN A 193 7.65 -9.02 -8.98
CA GLN A 193 6.60 -8.96 -10.03
C GLN A 193 6.03 -10.33 -10.38
N SER A 194 6.74 -11.42 -10.10
CA SER A 194 6.27 -12.77 -10.38
C SER A 194 5.45 -13.40 -9.24
N VAL A 195 5.48 -12.82 -8.04
CA VAL A 195 4.77 -13.34 -6.86
C VAL A 195 3.26 -13.35 -7.09
N ARG A 196 2.62 -14.47 -6.74
CA ARG A 196 1.17 -14.67 -6.75
C ARG A 196 0.73 -15.39 -5.49
N LEU A 197 -0.30 -14.90 -4.82
CA LEU A 197 -0.95 -15.64 -3.74
C LEU A 197 -1.73 -16.84 -4.30
N ILE A 198 -1.60 -17.98 -3.65
CA ILE A 198 -2.38 -19.18 -3.98
C ILE A 198 -3.77 -18.98 -3.37
N LYS A 199 -4.82 -19.01 -4.20
CA LYS A 199 -6.20 -18.95 -3.70
C LYS A 199 -6.49 -20.18 -2.85
N ASN A 200 -6.56 -20.01 -1.54
CA ASN A 200 -7.07 -21.04 -0.66
C ASN A 200 -8.59 -21.16 -0.87
N LYS A 201 -9.08 -22.39 -1.09
CA LYS A 201 -10.51 -22.68 -1.29
C LYS A 201 -11.39 -22.30 -0.08
N HIS A 202 -10.78 -21.92 1.05
CA HIS A 202 -11.46 -21.59 2.30
C HIS A 202 -11.84 -20.11 2.45
N ASP A 203 -11.41 -19.20 1.57
CA ASP A 203 -11.87 -17.80 1.60
C ASP A 203 -13.25 -17.58 0.96
N LYS A 204 -14.01 -18.66 0.73
CA LYS A 204 -15.41 -18.59 0.34
C LYS A 204 -16.30 -18.71 1.58
N HIS A 205 -16.98 -17.60 1.86
CA HIS A 205 -18.07 -17.42 2.82
C HIS A 205 -17.65 -17.22 4.28
N GLU A 206 -17.70 -15.96 4.70
CA GLU A 206 -18.60 -15.48 5.76
C GLU A 206 -19.10 -14.07 5.42
#